data_AF-A0A968RUK4-F1
#
_entry.id   AF-A0A968RUK4-F1
#
_cell.length_a   1.000
_cell.length_b   1.000
_cell.length_c   1.000
_cell.angle_alpha   90.00
_cell.angle_beta   90.00
_cell.angle_gamma   90.00
#
_symmetry.space_group_name_H-M   'P 1'
#
loop_
_entity.id
_entity.type
_entity.pdbx_description
1 polymer ?
#
loop_
_entity_poly.entity_id
_entity_poly.type
_entity_poly.pdbx_seq_one_letter_code
_entity_poly.pdbx_strand_id
1 'polypeptide(L)'
;MTTLDQPASFPDPKAVSVFPTALRYGVLLGIIVIIYTFINYQTLFAISNIGGTISAFLLQIIIWFGIVTLAIRKHRDKDLGGYISMGRCIGLGVLMIVIATLMNSIFNYFYIAFINPDIVVQMAEKMTWLYEMIPNMDEDLIEATIEAAKIQKSLVCLSL
;
A
#
# COMPACT_ATOMS: atom_id res chain seq x y z
N MET A 1 33.99 36.66 0.13
CA MET A 1 34.30 36.57 1.57
C MET A 1 33.17 35.85 2.27
N THR A 2 33.20 34.52 2.27
CA THR A 2 32.28 33.67 3.02
C THR A 2 32.85 33.58 4.44
N THR A 3 32.25 34.32 5.37
CA THR A 3 32.69 34.40 6.75
C THR A 3 32.57 33.03 7.42
N LEU A 4 33.68 32.55 7.98
CA LEU A 4 33.79 31.27 8.71
C LEU A 4 32.97 31.26 10.02
N ASP A 5 32.35 32.38 10.37
CA ASP A 5 31.53 32.57 11.58
C ASP A 5 30.02 32.40 11.34
N GLN A 6 29.60 31.97 10.14
CA GLN A 6 28.19 31.67 9.89
C GLN A 6 27.95 30.22 10.34
N PRO A 7 27.44 29.95 11.57
CA PRO A 7 27.06 28.58 11.90
C PRO A 7 26.07 28.15 10.84
N ALA A 8 26.32 27.01 10.19
CA ALA A 8 25.46 26.48 9.12
C ALA A 8 24.00 26.64 9.56
N SER A 9 23.29 27.62 8.97
CA SER A 9 21.96 27.99 9.41
C SER A 9 21.01 26.97 8.82
N PHE A 10 20.92 25.81 9.47
CA PHE A 10 19.95 24.80 9.12
C PHE A 10 18.57 25.43 9.26
N PRO A 11 17.73 25.40 8.20
CA PRO A 11 16.36 25.88 8.30
C PRO A 11 15.69 25.23 9.51
N ASP A 12 15.11 26.03 10.41
CA ASP A 12 14.46 25.50 11.61
C ASP A 12 13.42 24.45 11.19
N PRO A 13 13.58 23.17 11.59
CA PRO A 13 12.64 22.13 11.24
C PRO A 13 11.21 22.54 11.60
N LYS A 14 10.97 23.24 12.71
CA LYS A 14 9.59 23.62 13.09
C LYS A 14 8.92 24.61 12.13
N ALA A 15 9.69 25.35 11.33
CA ALA A 15 9.15 26.35 10.40
C ALA A 15 8.61 25.73 9.09
N VAL A 16 9.06 24.53 8.74
CA VAL A 16 8.66 23.85 7.50
C VAL A 16 7.52 22.87 7.78
N SER A 17 6.42 22.93 7.04
CA SER A 17 5.31 21.97 7.19
C SER A 17 5.60 20.65 6.47
N VAL A 18 5.39 19.51 7.14
CA VAL A 18 5.48 18.15 6.56
C VAL A 18 4.28 17.79 5.68
N PHE A 19 3.16 18.46 5.91
CA PHE A 19 1.85 18.12 5.34
C PHE A 19 1.78 18.23 3.80
N PRO A 20 2.24 19.32 3.15
CA PRO A 20 2.14 19.43 1.68
C PRO A 20 3.00 18.40 0.96
N THR A 21 4.15 18.05 1.54
CA THR A 21 5.05 17.02 0.99
C THR A 21 4.43 15.64 1.18
N ALA A 22 3.95 15.32 2.38
CA ALA A 22 3.26 14.05 2.65
C ALA A 22 2.02 13.86 1.77
N LEU A 23 1.23 14.91 1.51
CA LEU A 23 0.06 14.82 0.65
C LEU A 23 0.41 14.50 -0.81
N ARG A 24 1.39 15.21 -1.39
CA ARG A 24 1.81 14.99 -2.79
C ARG A 24 2.38 13.59 -3.01
N TYR A 25 3.25 13.12 -2.11
CA TYR A 25 3.85 11.79 -2.23
C TYR A 25 2.90 10.67 -1.79
N GLY A 26 2.01 10.92 -0.83
CA GLY A 26 0.96 9.99 -0.42
C GLY A 26 -0.04 9.72 -1.53
N VAL A 27 -0.48 10.77 -2.25
CA VAL A 27 -1.36 10.61 -3.42
C VAL A 27 -0.63 9.88 -4.56
N LEU A 28 0.63 10.22 -4.84
CA LEU A 28 1.44 9.50 -5.84
C LEU A 28 1.56 8.01 -5.48
N LEU A 29 1.85 7.70 -4.22
CA LEU A 29 1.92 6.33 -3.72
C LEU A 29 0.57 5.63 -3.89
N GLY A 30 -0.52 6.29 -3.49
CA GLY A 30 -1.88 5.77 -3.64
C GLY A 30 -2.22 5.41 -5.09
N ILE A 31 -1.91 6.28 -6.05
CA ILE A 31 -2.16 6.01 -7.48
C ILE A 31 -1.35 4.81 -7.97
N ILE A 32 -0.07 4.71 -7.61
CA ILE A 32 0.78 3.59 -8.02
C ILE A 32 0.27 2.28 -7.42
N VAL A 33 -0.11 2.29 -6.14
CA VAL A 33 -0.67 1.11 -5.47
C VAL A 33 -2.00 0.71 -6.10
N ILE A 34 -2.87 1.66 -6.46
CA ILE A 34 -4.13 1.37 -7.18
C ILE A 34 -3.86 0.66 -8.51
N ILE A 35 -2.93 1.16 -9.32
CA ILE A 35 -2.57 0.54 -10.60
C ILE A 35 -2.04 -0.88 -10.38
N TYR A 36 -1.17 -1.05 -9.38
CA TYR A 36 -0.64 -2.37 -9.01
C TYR A 36 -1.75 -3.33 -8.53
N THR A 37 -2.69 -2.87 -7.71
CA THR A 37 -3.85 -3.64 -7.24
C THR A 37 -4.74 -4.05 -8.41
N PHE A 38 -5.02 -3.13 -9.34
CA PHE A 38 -5.81 -3.42 -10.53
C PHE A 38 -5.19 -4.54 -11.39
N ILE A 39 -3.88 -4.45 -11.67
CA ILE A 39 -3.15 -5.48 -12.42
C ILE A 39 -3.22 -6.83 -11.70
N ASN A 40 -3.07 -6.83 -10.37
CA ASN A 40 -3.19 -8.06 -9.57
C ASN A 40 -4.60 -8.66 -9.65
N TYR A 41 -5.65 -7.85 -9.64
CA TYR A 41 -7.01 -8.36 -9.77
C TYR A 41 -7.30 -8.94 -11.16
N GLN A 42 -6.77 -8.37 -12.23
CA GLN A 42 -6.97 -8.91 -13.57
C GLN A 42 -6.23 -10.24 -13.80
N THR A 43 -5.06 -10.39 -13.20
CA THR A 43 -4.20 -11.57 -13.41
C THR A 43 -4.39 -12.64 -12.33
N LEU A 44 -4.91 -12.26 -11.17
CA LEU A 44 -4.84 -13.03 -9.92
C LEU A 44 -3.44 -13.59 -9.68
N PHE A 45 -2.40 -12.85 -10.09
CA PHE A 45 -1.01 -13.29 -10.06
C PHE A 45 -0.52 -13.55 -8.63
N ALA A 46 -0.97 -12.75 -7.66
CA ALA A 46 -0.69 -12.99 -6.25
C ALA A 46 -1.21 -14.34 -5.73
N ILE A 47 -2.14 -14.99 -6.45
CA ILE A 47 -2.83 -16.21 -6.07
C ILE A 47 -2.69 -17.29 -7.17
N SER A 48 -1.72 -17.15 -8.08
CA SER A 48 -1.52 -18.15 -9.14
C SER A 48 -0.74 -19.38 -8.65
N ASN A 49 0.21 -19.16 -7.76
CA ASN A 49 1.13 -20.15 -7.20
C ASN A 49 1.93 -19.51 -6.06
N ILE A 50 2.60 -20.34 -5.24
CA ILE A 50 3.45 -19.86 -4.14
C ILE A 50 4.50 -18.85 -4.64
N GLY A 51 5.09 -19.08 -5.82
CA GLY A 51 6.03 -18.14 -6.45
C GLY A 51 5.40 -16.80 -6.85
N GLY A 52 4.17 -16.82 -7.36
CA GLY A 52 3.37 -15.63 -7.67
C GLY A 52 3.04 -14.83 -6.41
N THR A 53 2.65 -15.50 -5.33
CA THR A 53 2.39 -14.85 -4.03
C THR A 53 3.63 -14.17 -3.48
N ILE A 54 4.77 -14.86 -3.44
CA ILE A 54 6.03 -14.30 -2.92
C ILE A 54 6.51 -13.13 -3.78
N SER A 55 6.48 -13.26 -5.10
CA SER A 55 6.92 -12.21 -6.01
C SER A 55 6.00 -10.98 -5.95
N ALA A 56 4.68 -11.17 -5.89
CA ALA A 56 3.74 -10.08 -5.68
C ALA A 56 4.02 -9.35 -4.35
N PHE A 57 4.20 -10.09 -3.26
CA PHE A 57 4.51 -9.52 -1.95
C PHE A 57 5.83 -8.72 -1.93
N LEU A 58 6.90 -9.27 -2.51
CA LEU A 58 8.19 -8.58 -2.62
C LEU A 58 8.07 -7.31 -3.46
N LEU A 59 7.38 -7.38 -4.60
CA LEU A 59 7.15 -6.21 -5.45
C LEU A 59 6.34 -5.14 -4.71
N GLN A 60 5.34 -5.54 -3.94
CA GLN A 60 4.57 -4.62 -3.11
C GLN A 60 5.47 -3.91 -2.10
N ILE A 61 6.30 -4.64 -1.34
CA ILE A 61 7.25 -4.07 -0.38
C ILE A 61 8.18 -3.07 -1.08
N ILE A 62 8.74 -3.42 -2.23
CA ILE A 62 9.65 -2.56 -2.99
C ILE A 62 8.96 -1.25 -3.38
N ILE A 63 7.70 -1.29 -3.81
CA ILE A 63 6.92 -0.10 -4.16
C ILE A 63 6.74 0.80 -2.93
N TRP A 64 6.29 0.24 -1.80
CA TRP A 64 6.07 1.02 -0.58
C TRP A 64 7.36 1.64 -0.06
N PHE A 65 8.41 0.83 0.15
CA PHE A 65 9.69 1.33 0.66
C PHE A 65 10.39 2.26 -0.35
N GLY A 66 10.31 1.96 -1.64
CA GLY A 66 10.91 2.79 -2.69
C GLY A 66 10.32 4.19 -2.72
N ILE A 67 8.99 4.33 -2.69
CA ILE A 67 8.35 5.64 -2.75
C ILE A 67 8.54 6.40 -1.43
N VAL A 68 8.44 5.72 -0.28
CA VAL A 68 8.66 6.34 1.04
C VAL A 68 10.09 6.86 1.16
N THR A 69 11.09 6.08 0.76
CA THR A 69 12.50 6.51 0.81
C THR A 69 12.79 7.66 -0.16
N LEU A 70 12.18 7.68 -1.35
CA LEU A 70 12.26 8.81 -2.28
C LEU A 70 11.61 10.08 -1.71
N ALA A 71 10.45 9.95 -1.07
CA ALA A 71 9.77 11.06 -0.43
C ALA A 71 10.59 11.65 0.72
N ILE A 72 11.18 10.80 1.58
CA ILE A 72 12.05 11.22 2.69
C ILE A 72 13.31 11.90 2.15
N ARG A 73 13.99 11.34 1.15
CA ARG A 73 15.17 11.94 0.53
C ARG A 73 14.86 13.31 -0.05
N LYS A 74 13.75 13.44 -0.78
CA LYS A 74 13.35 14.71 -1.38
C LYS A 74 12.94 15.76 -0.33
N HIS A 75 12.28 15.34 0.76
CA HIS A 75 11.95 16.24 1.88
C HIS A 75 13.23 16.71 2.60
N ARG A 76 14.19 15.80 2.82
CA ARG A 76 15.48 16.13 3.43
C ARG A 76 16.30 17.11 2.58
N ASP A 77 16.42 16.84 1.28
CA ASP A 77 17.34 17.56 0.39
C ASP A 77 16.77 18.90 -0.06
N LYS A 78 15.43 19.01 -0.27
CA LYS A 78 14.80 20.24 -0.75
C LYS A 78 14.27 21.15 0.35
N ASP A 79 13.73 20.58 1.42
CA ASP A 79 12.98 21.38 2.41
C ASP A 79 13.79 21.64 3.69
N LEU A 80 14.81 20.81 3.99
CA LEU A 80 15.58 20.88 5.25
C LEU A 80 17.10 21.07 5.05
N GLY A 81 17.58 21.21 3.82
CA GLY A 81 18.99 21.48 3.53
C GLY A 81 19.95 20.36 3.97
N GLY A 82 19.47 19.11 4.02
CA GLY A 82 20.31 17.92 4.23
C GLY A 82 20.13 17.20 5.57
N TYR A 83 19.38 17.75 6.53
CA TYR A 83 19.17 17.13 7.84
C TYR A 83 17.70 16.94 8.19
N ILE A 84 17.30 15.73 8.58
CA ILE A 84 15.93 15.43 9.00
C ILE A 84 15.95 14.69 10.34
N SER A 85 15.11 15.12 11.29
CA SER A 85 14.97 14.45 12.59
C SER A 85 14.21 13.13 12.45
N MET A 86 14.60 12.11 13.20
CA MET A 86 14.01 10.75 13.09
C MET A 86 12.49 10.72 13.26
N GLY A 87 11.94 11.46 14.23
CA GLY A 87 10.48 11.52 14.45
C GLY A 87 9.70 12.12 13.26
N ARG A 88 10.33 12.99 12.48
CA ARG A 88 9.73 13.62 11.30
C ARG A 88 9.73 12.69 10.09
N CYS A 89 10.75 11.84 9.94
CA CYS A 89 10.77 10.78 8.93
C CYS A 89 9.59 9.82 9.12
N ILE A 90 9.40 9.36 10.36
CA ILE A 90 8.32 8.44 10.71
C ILE A 90 6.96 9.13 10.52
N GLY A 91 6.79 10.37 11.02
CA GLY A 91 5.55 11.13 10.84
C GLY A 91 5.17 11.33 9.37
N LEU A 92 6.15 11.65 8.51
CA LEU A 92 5.93 11.78 7.06
C LEU A 92 5.55 10.44 6.42
N GLY A 93 6.23 9.34 6.80
CA GLY A 93 5.92 7.98 6.36
C GLY A 93 4.48 7.58 6.70
N VAL A 94 4.09 7.75 7.96
CA VAL A 94 2.74 7.39 8.45
C VAL A 94 1.66 8.19 7.74
N LEU A 95 1.83 9.51 7.60
CA LEU A 95 0.87 10.37 6.88
C LEU A 95 0.67 9.91 5.43
N MET A 96 1.75 9.60 4.72
CA MET A 96 1.66 9.07 3.35
C MET A 96 0.93 7.74 3.29
N ILE A 97 1.22 6.83 4.22
CA ILE A 97 0.59 5.51 4.27
C ILE A 97 -0.91 5.65 4.49
N VAL A 98 -1.34 6.47 5.45
CA VAL A 98 -2.76 6.71 5.73
C VAL A 98 -3.50 7.24 4.51
N ILE A 99 -2.90 8.17 3.76
CA ILE A 99 -3.51 8.71 2.54
C ILE A 99 -3.62 7.62 1.47
N ALA A 100 -2.55 6.85 1.26
CA ALA A 100 -2.52 5.82 0.25
C ALA A 100 -3.47 4.64 0.54
N THR A 101 -3.57 4.20 1.81
CA THR A 101 -4.50 3.13 2.20
C THR A 101 -5.94 3.58 2.06
N LEU A 102 -6.26 4.82 2.42
CA LEU A 102 -7.60 5.39 2.22
C LEU A 102 -7.99 5.38 0.74
N MET A 103 -7.08 5.85 -0.14
CA MET A 103 -7.31 5.81 -1.59
C MET A 103 -7.48 4.38 -2.11
N ASN A 104 -6.65 3.44 -1.66
CA ASN A 104 -6.72 2.06 -2.09
C ASN A 104 -8.01 1.37 -1.62
N SER A 105 -8.46 1.63 -0.38
CA SER A 105 -9.70 1.10 0.16
C SER A 105 -10.92 1.56 -0.63
N ILE A 106 -10.96 2.84 -1.01
CA ILE A 106 -12.01 3.39 -1.89
C ILE A 106 -12.00 2.65 -3.23
N PHE A 107 -10.83 2.52 -3.86
CA PHE A 107 -10.70 1.81 -5.13
C PHE A 107 -11.16 0.35 -5.04
N ASN A 108 -10.77 -0.36 -3.98
CA ASN A 108 -11.15 -1.75 -3.77
C ASN A 108 -12.68 -1.91 -3.63
N TYR A 109 -13.32 -1.03 -2.86
CA TYR A 109 -14.78 -1.00 -2.78
C TYR A 109 -15.43 -0.78 -4.15
N PHE A 110 -14.97 0.20 -4.92
CA PHE A 110 -15.47 0.43 -6.29
C PHE A 110 -15.26 -0.77 -7.22
N TYR A 111 -14.12 -1.45 -7.11
CA TYR A 111 -13.80 -2.61 -7.93
C TYR A 111 -14.76 -3.77 -7.66
N ILE A 112 -15.00 -4.11 -6.39
CA ILE A 112 -15.91 -5.20 -6.00
C ILE A 112 -17.37 -4.81 -6.32
N ALA A 113 -17.76 -3.56 -6.08
CA ALA A 113 -19.13 -3.10 -6.28
C ALA A 113 -19.54 -3.00 -7.77
N PHE A 114 -18.68 -2.44 -8.62
CA PHE A 114 -19.05 -2.04 -9.98
C PHE A 114 -18.32 -2.78 -11.10
N ILE A 115 -17.09 -3.24 -10.86
CA ILE A 115 -16.26 -3.84 -11.92
C ILE A 115 -16.43 -5.35 -11.93
N ASN A 116 -16.19 -6.00 -10.79
CA ASN A 116 -16.25 -7.45 -10.67
C ASN A 116 -16.69 -7.89 -9.26
N PRO A 117 -18.00 -8.10 -9.02
CA PRO A 117 -18.51 -8.56 -7.73
C PRO A 117 -18.13 -10.01 -7.41
N ASP A 118 -17.72 -10.78 -8.42
CA ASP A 118 -17.30 -12.17 -8.25
C ASP A 118 -15.81 -12.30 -7.91
N ILE A 119 -15.04 -11.21 -7.92
CA ILE A 119 -13.59 -11.26 -7.66
C ILE A 119 -13.29 -11.90 -6.29
N VAL A 120 -14.10 -11.61 -5.28
CA VAL A 120 -13.90 -12.12 -3.92
C VAL A 120 -14.08 -13.64 -3.87
N VAL A 121 -15.07 -14.16 -4.61
CA VAL A 121 -15.34 -15.61 -4.71
C VAL A 121 -14.25 -16.29 -5.55
N GLN A 122 -13.88 -15.70 -6.70
CA GLN A 122 -12.80 -16.21 -7.57
C GLN A 122 -11.45 -16.29 -6.85
N MET A 123 -11.16 -15.31 -5.98
CA MET A 123 -9.97 -15.34 -5.12
C MET A 123 -10.03 -16.48 -4.11
N ALA A 124 -11.17 -16.68 -3.44
CA ALA A 124 -11.34 -17.76 -2.47
C ALA A 124 -11.22 -19.15 -3.11
N GLU A 125 -11.79 -19.34 -4.30
CA GLU A 125 -11.67 -20.59 -5.06
C GLU A 125 -10.21 -20.87 -5.48
N LYS A 126 -9.49 -19.85 -5.98
CA LYS A 126 -8.06 -20.01 -6.30
C LYS A 126 -7.20 -20.29 -5.08
N MET A 127 -7.48 -19.64 -3.95
CA MET A 127 -6.78 -19.91 -2.69
C MET A 127 -7.00 -21.37 -2.26
N THR A 128 -8.24 -21.85 -2.33
CA THR A 128 -8.60 -23.25 -2.02
C THR A 128 -7.81 -24.23 -2.88
N TRP A 129 -7.79 -23.99 -4.19
CA TRP A 129 -7.02 -24.81 -5.14
C TRP A 129 -5.52 -24.84 -4.81
N LEU A 130 -4.93 -23.72 -4.37
CA LEU A 130 -3.53 -23.68 -3.93
C LEU A 130 -3.31 -24.47 -2.63
N TYR A 131 -4.28 -24.44 -1.71
CA TYR A 131 -4.17 -25.09 -0.41
C TYR A 131 -4.35 -26.60 -0.47
N GLU A 132 -5.21 -27.11 -1.36
CA GLU A 132 -5.32 -28.56 -1.64
C GLU A 132 -4.00 -29.18 -2.14
N MET A 133 -3.10 -28.36 -2.72
CA MET A 133 -1.79 -28.82 -3.18
C MET A 133 -0.73 -28.90 -2.06
N ILE A 134 -1.03 -28.40 -0.85
CA ILE A 134 -0.12 -28.41 0.29
C ILE A 134 -0.52 -29.57 1.22
N PRO A 135 0.34 -30.58 1.43
CA PRO A 135 0.00 -31.70 2.32
C PRO A 135 -0.13 -31.23 3.77
N ASN A 136 -1.20 -31.67 4.45
CA ASN A 136 -1.57 -31.36 5.85
C ASN A 136 -2.16 -29.97 6.10
N MET A 137 -2.92 -29.41 5.16
CA MET A 137 -3.75 -28.24 5.47
C MET A 137 -5.08 -28.64 6.11
N ASP A 138 -5.50 -27.84 7.08
CA ASP A 138 -6.74 -28.00 7.84
C ASP A 138 -7.94 -27.61 6.96
N GLU A 139 -8.78 -28.58 6.60
CA GLU A 139 -9.95 -28.39 5.72
C GLU A 139 -10.95 -27.37 6.31
N ASP A 140 -11.05 -27.31 7.64
CA ASP A 140 -11.90 -26.36 8.36
C ASP A 140 -11.51 -24.89 8.08
N LEU A 141 -10.22 -24.63 7.87
CA LEU A 141 -9.73 -23.28 7.58
C LEU A 141 -10.11 -22.85 6.16
N ILE A 142 -10.17 -23.80 5.22
CA ILE A 142 -10.52 -23.55 3.82
C ILE A 142 -12.01 -23.20 3.72
N GLU A 143 -12.89 -23.98 4.34
CA GLU A 143 -14.33 -23.74 4.29
C GLU A 143 -14.70 -22.38 4.92
N ALA A 144 -14.08 -22.04 6.07
CA ALA A 144 -14.25 -20.75 6.72
C ALA A 144 -13.85 -19.56 5.81
N THR A 145 -12.79 -19.70 5.00
CA THR A 145 -12.37 -18.64 4.07
C THR A 145 -13.36 -18.42 2.92
N ILE A 146 -13.97 -19.49 2.41
CA ILE A 146 -14.99 -19.42 1.35
C ILE A 146 -16.29 -18.81 1.88
N GLU A 147 -16.70 -19.20 3.08
CA GLU A 147 -17.90 -18.65 3.72
C GLU A 147 -17.73 -17.14 3.98
N ALA A 148 -16.59 -16.72 4.52
CA ALA A 148 -16.27 -15.32 4.73
C ALA A 148 -16.28 -14.51 3.41
N ALA A 149 -15.75 -15.08 2.32
CA ALA A 149 -15.78 -14.47 1.00
C ALA A 149 -17.22 -14.27 0.46
N LYS A 150 -18.10 -15.26 0.66
CA LYS A 150 -19.53 -15.18 0.29
C LYS A 150 -20.28 -14.14 1.13
N ILE A 151 -20.03 -14.08 2.43
CA ILE A 151 -20.62 -13.07 3.32
C ILE A 151 -20.17 -11.68 2.89
N GLN A 152 -18.88 -11.49 2.62
CA GLN A 152 -18.34 -10.22 2.15
C GLN A 152 -19.01 -9.76 0.85
N LYS A 153 -19.18 -10.67 -0.12
CA LYS A 153 -19.92 -10.37 -1.36
C LYS A 153 -21.37 -9.94 -1.07
N SER A 154 -22.08 -10.67 -0.21
CA SER A 154 -23.46 -10.38 0.16
C SER A 154 -23.61 -9.00 0.82
N LEU A 155 -22.71 -8.65 1.74
CA LEU A 155 -22.70 -7.35 2.41
C LEU A 155 -22.52 -6.18 1.43
N VAL A 156 -21.63 -6.34 0.44
CA VAL A 156 -21.42 -5.32 -0.59
C VAL A 156 -22.65 -5.19 -1.49
N CYS A 157 -23.27 -6.30 -1.90
CA CYS A 157 -24.52 -6.27 -2.68
C CYS A 157 -25.70 -5.63 -1.94
N LEU A 158 -25.82 -5.82 -0.62
CA LEU A 158 -26.88 -5.21 0.21
C LEU A 158 -26.71 -3.70 0.42
N SER A 159 -25.49 -3.18 0.23
CA SER A 159 -25.16 -1.76 0.40
C SER A 159 -25.39 -0.91 -0.86
N LEU A 160 -25.84 -1.52 -1.95
CA LEU A 160 -26.17 -0.91 -3.25
C LEU A 160 -27.67 -0.99 -3.52
#